data_AF-A0A8I6YBG9-F1
#
_entry.id   AF-A0A8I6YBG9-F1
#
_cell.length_a   1.000
_cell.length_b   1.000
_cell.length_c   1.000
_cell.angle_alpha   90.00
_cell.angle_beta   90.00
_cell.angle_gamma   90.00
#
_symmetry.space_group_name_H-M   'P 1'
#
loop_
_entity.id
_entity.type
_entity.pdbx_description
1 polymer ?
#
loop_
_entity_poly.entity_id
_entity_poly.type
_entity_poly.pdbx_seq_one_letter_code
_entity_poly.pdbx_strand_id
1 'polypeptide(L)'
;MFFFSIATQSMHGAFAYCILFAALLIGPVVVAIVFLGDSAVIVGLWPAHFVWTYCCVLTTKRIGPVLKILAVVFLPLPLLLLPVLGIAGSLLVGIGYGVFVPLMATFEAVGEGVADKLSHCFLRNAMSQDGTASTIRGACVVVRDVTDFCFHSYFSFMDELSEKMGDDEEPIDIKLSYLPRSFLVALVAVPLDVLMITGVALWKSPCMLLKGWQRLCEDLVGREGPFLETVCVPFAGLAIVLWPLAVIAGVIASFLSSFFFGLHAGLVAYQEASFQMGLSYMISAVALYDEYTNDLLYLREGSCLPRPKYRKAGSAKHETGRDKDEHNVTAACAEKQHQGQRKHRRVLHRSKTFMETIQRLRPIQIWDWLFRSCEINGRILLGEGLISSEDIEEFITKGKGKKLSIKLPAWCILHCLIRSAKHDSHGLLISDDVEVTNFNWPKDKVFDWMLGPLLVLKEQMKKLELTEDEELCLQKLVMTNANEKPSDWDDCGFPSSDGVKRAQLQAIIRRLQGIVANMSRIPSFRRRFMSLARALYLEAIDAGTIDGSRKVERKVKADIASEKLQSRDVGDTKGSSNGTSVDVDMV
;
A
#
# COMPACT_ATOMS: atom_id res chain seq x y z
N MET A 1 -22.00 -45.18 -15.61
CA MET A 1 -21.70 -43.75 -15.86
C MET A 1 -22.61 -42.80 -15.08
N PHE A 2 -23.91 -43.06 -14.92
CA PHE A 2 -24.82 -42.21 -14.11
C PHE A 2 -24.52 -42.22 -12.59
N PHE A 3 -24.12 -43.36 -12.01
CA PHE A 3 -23.78 -43.45 -10.58
C PHE A 3 -22.47 -42.74 -10.19
N PHE A 4 -21.51 -42.65 -11.12
CA PHE A 4 -20.23 -41.96 -10.87
C PHE A 4 -20.41 -40.43 -10.90
N SER A 5 -21.37 -39.94 -11.69
CA SER A 5 -21.76 -38.52 -11.74
C SER A 5 -22.49 -38.07 -10.47
N ILE A 6 -23.32 -38.94 -9.87
CA ILE A 6 -24.04 -38.63 -8.62
C ILE A 6 -23.09 -38.67 -7.41
N ALA A 7 -22.14 -39.61 -7.38
CA ALA A 7 -21.14 -39.69 -6.30
C ALA A 7 -20.18 -38.49 -6.29
N THR A 8 -19.73 -38.03 -7.46
CA THR A 8 -18.94 -36.80 -7.58
C THR A 8 -19.76 -35.57 -7.20
N GLN A 9 -21.04 -35.48 -7.60
CA GLN A 9 -21.92 -34.36 -7.24
C GLN A 9 -22.27 -34.33 -5.74
N SER A 10 -22.38 -35.49 -5.09
CA SER A 10 -22.57 -35.62 -3.63
C SER A 10 -21.32 -35.22 -2.84
N MET A 11 -20.12 -35.52 -3.34
CA MET A 11 -18.85 -35.11 -2.74
C MET A 11 -18.63 -33.58 -2.81
N HIS A 12 -18.94 -32.97 -3.96
CA HIS A 12 -18.84 -31.51 -4.13
C HIS A 12 -19.86 -30.78 -3.27
N GLY A 13 -21.07 -31.34 -3.13
CA GLY A 13 -22.09 -30.84 -2.21
C GLY A 13 -21.63 -30.90 -0.75
N ALA A 14 -21.17 -32.07 -0.27
CA ALA A 14 -20.69 -32.25 1.09
C ALA A 14 -19.49 -31.33 1.42
N PHE A 15 -18.58 -31.11 0.47
CA PHE A 15 -17.45 -30.19 0.61
C PHE A 15 -17.91 -28.73 0.75
N ALA A 16 -18.85 -28.28 -0.10
CA ALA A 16 -19.44 -26.95 0.01
C ALA A 16 -20.22 -26.76 1.34
N TYR A 17 -20.93 -27.79 1.80
CA TYR A 17 -21.62 -27.76 3.09
C TYR A 17 -20.65 -27.66 4.27
N CYS A 18 -19.53 -28.38 4.26
CA CYS A 18 -18.50 -28.29 5.30
C CYS A 18 -17.83 -26.90 5.34
N ILE A 19 -17.54 -26.30 4.18
CA ILE A 19 -17.01 -24.93 4.08
C ILE A 19 -18.01 -23.92 4.64
N LEU A 20 -19.27 -24.02 4.22
CA LEU A 20 -20.33 -23.12 4.66
C LEU A 20 -20.58 -23.26 6.16
N PHE A 21 -20.54 -24.48 6.69
CA PHE A 21 -20.71 -24.76 8.12
C PHE A 21 -19.55 -24.22 8.97
N ALA A 22 -18.30 -24.38 8.52
CA ALA A 22 -17.13 -23.82 9.21
C ALA A 22 -17.14 -22.28 9.19
N ALA A 23 -17.48 -21.67 8.06
CA ALA A 23 -17.67 -20.23 7.94
C ALA A 23 -18.84 -19.72 8.80
N LEU A 24 -19.91 -20.50 8.94
CA LEU A 24 -21.07 -20.15 9.76
C LEU A 24 -20.80 -20.24 11.27
N LEU A 25 -19.89 -21.12 11.70
CA LEU A 25 -19.50 -21.28 13.11
C LEU A 25 -18.41 -20.29 13.54
N ILE A 26 -17.32 -20.19 12.77
CA ILE A 26 -16.14 -19.38 13.11
C ILE A 26 -16.32 -17.93 12.65
N GLY A 27 -16.99 -17.71 11.51
CA GLY A 27 -17.20 -16.39 10.93
C GLY A 27 -17.84 -15.38 11.88
N PRO A 28 -18.95 -15.70 12.58
CA PRO A 28 -19.56 -14.76 13.53
C PRO A 28 -18.62 -14.36 14.68
N VAL A 29 -17.79 -15.28 15.17
CA VAL A 29 -16.80 -15.01 16.23
C VAL A 29 -15.73 -14.06 15.72
N VAL A 30 -15.18 -14.31 14.52
CA VAL A 30 -14.19 -13.46 13.87
C VAL A 30 -14.75 -12.07 13.58
N VAL A 31 -15.96 -12.00 13.03
CA VAL A 31 -16.68 -10.74 12.79
C VAL A 31 -16.84 -9.97 14.09
N ALA A 32 -17.25 -10.62 15.18
CA ALA A 32 -17.41 -9.98 16.48
C ALA A 32 -16.08 -9.46 17.03
N ILE A 33 -14.99 -10.22 16.93
CA ILE A 33 -13.66 -9.79 17.39
C ILE A 33 -13.20 -8.55 16.63
N VAL A 34 -13.23 -8.58 15.29
CA VAL A 34 -12.80 -7.46 14.46
C VAL A 34 -13.70 -6.24 14.69
N PHE A 35 -15.02 -6.43 14.61
CA PHE A 35 -15.97 -5.34 14.75
C PHE A 35 -15.93 -4.69 16.13
N LEU A 36 -16.01 -5.47 17.21
CA LEU A 36 -16.00 -4.93 18.57
C LEU A 36 -14.64 -4.36 18.94
N GLY A 37 -13.55 -5.04 18.54
CA GLY A 37 -12.18 -4.59 18.78
C GLY A 37 -11.90 -3.25 18.10
N ASP A 38 -12.12 -3.16 16.79
CA ASP A 38 -11.90 -1.93 16.04
C ASP A 38 -12.83 -0.81 16.50
N SER A 39 -14.11 -1.11 16.75
CA SER A 39 -15.06 -0.10 17.23
C SER A 39 -14.65 0.45 18.59
N ALA A 40 -14.18 -0.40 19.51
CA ALA A 40 -13.70 0.04 20.82
C ALA A 40 -12.48 0.95 20.69
N VAL A 41 -11.53 0.63 19.80
CA VAL A 41 -10.35 1.45 19.52
C VAL A 41 -10.74 2.79 18.90
N ILE A 42 -11.57 2.76 17.85
CA ILE A 42 -12.02 3.96 17.12
C ILE A 42 -12.77 4.89 18.08
N VAL A 43 -13.76 4.39 18.81
CA VAL A 43 -14.56 5.21 19.74
C VAL A 43 -13.73 5.67 20.93
N GLY A 44 -12.86 4.81 21.47
CA GLY A 44 -12.03 5.14 22.63
C GLY A 44 -10.98 6.22 22.33
N LEU A 45 -10.36 6.19 21.16
CA LEU A 45 -9.36 7.19 20.74
C LEU A 45 -9.96 8.40 20.03
N TRP A 46 -11.20 8.33 19.58
CA TRP A 46 -11.83 9.41 18.82
C TRP A 46 -11.74 10.78 19.51
N PRO A 47 -12.01 10.94 20.82
CA PRO A 47 -11.84 12.23 21.49
C PRO A 47 -10.40 12.75 21.45
N ALA A 48 -9.42 11.85 21.64
CA ALA A 48 -8.01 12.21 21.59
C ALA A 48 -7.59 12.63 20.18
N HIS A 49 -8.04 11.88 19.16
CA HIS A 49 -7.85 12.24 17.76
C HIS A 49 -8.44 13.60 17.46
N PHE A 50 -9.71 13.82 17.82
CA PHE A 50 -10.43 15.06 17.58
C PHE A 50 -9.69 16.26 18.17
N VAL A 51 -9.34 16.22 19.46
CA VAL A 51 -8.62 17.31 20.14
C VAL A 51 -7.24 17.51 19.52
N TRP A 52 -6.48 16.44 19.29
CA TRP A 52 -5.14 16.52 18.72
C TRP A 52 -5.15 17.11 17.31
N THR A 53 -6.12 16.74 16.46
CA THR A 53 -6.25 17.34 15.12
C THR A 53 -6.44 18.83 15.20
N TYR A 54 -7.36 19.29 16.05
CA TYR A 54 -7.64 20.70 16.24
C TYR A 54 -6.42 21.45 16.76
N CYS A 55 -5.75 20.91 17.78
CA CYS A 55 -4.52 21.48 18.30
C CYS A 55 -3.46 21.63 17.21
N CYS A 56 -3.16 20.58 16.45
CA CYS A 56 -2.14 20.63 15.38
C CYS A 56 -2.49 21.62 14.27
N VAL A 57 -3.76 21.69 13.84
CA VAL A 57 -4.21 22.62 12.79
C VAL A 57 -4.13 24.08 13.25
N LEU A 58 -4.42 24.34 14.52
CA LEU A 58 -4.32 25.69 15.08
C LEU A 58 -2.85 26.12 15.29
N THR A 59 -2.01 25.21 15.77
CA THR A 59 -0.61 25.50 16.13
C THR A 59 0.35 25.47 14.94
N THR A 60 0.05 24.72 13.88
CA THR A 60 0.97 24.56 12.75
C THR A 60 1.30 25.90 12.09
N LYS A 61 2.57 26.13 11.76
CA LYS A 61 3.00 27.31 11.00
C LYS A 61 2.98 27.08 9.49
N ARG A 62 2.78 25.83 9.04
CA ARG A 62 2.80 25.44 7.63
C ARG A 62 1.58 25.90 6.85
N ILE A 63 0.49 26.21 7.55
CA ILE A 63 -0.81 26.56 6.98
C ILE A 63 -1.06 28.05 7.16
N GLY A 64 -1.38 28.74 6.07
CA GLY A 64 -1.76 30.16 6.08
C GLY A 64 -3.00 30.45 6.93
N PRO A 65 -3.18 31.69 7.43
CA PRO A 65 -4.25 32.03 8.36
C PRO A 65 -5.66 31.78 7.79
N VAL A 66 -5.84 32.01 6.49
CA VAL A 66 -7.12 31.76 5.80
C VAL A 66 -7.42 30.26 5.75
N LEU A 67 -6.43 29.45 5.35
CA LEU A 67 -6.58 28.00 5.29
C LEU A 67 -6.79 27.39 6.69
N LYS A 68 -6.23 27.98 7.75
CA LYS A 68 -6.52 27.56 9.13
C LYS A 68 -7.98 27.76 9.50
N ILE A 69 -8.55 28.95 9.23
CA ILE A 69 -9.96 29.23 9.53
C ILE A 69 -10.85 28.26 8.76
N LEU A 70 -10.56 28.07 7.48
CA LEU A 70 -11.28 27.13 6.63
C LEU A 70 -11.19 25.70 7.17
N ALA A 71 -9.98 25.24 7.49
CA ALA A 71 -9.75 23.92 8.05
C ALA A 71 -10.57 23.74 9.33
N VAL A 72 -10.49 24.66 10.29
CA VAL A 72 -11.26 24.60 11.55
C VAL A 72 -12.77 24.47 11.34
N VAL A 73 -13.32 25.14 10.32
CA VAL A 73 -14.76 25.09 9.98
C VAL A 73 -15.14 23.76 9.32
N PHE A 74 -14.31 23.23 8.41
CA PHE A 74 -14.63 22.02 7.65
C PHE A 74 -14.16 20.72 8.31
N LEU A 75 -13.22 20.77 9.26
CA LEU A 75 -12.66 19.63 9.99
C LEU A 75 -13.67 18.80 10.81
N PRO A 76 -14.76 19.36 11.38
CA PRO A 76 -15.76 18.54 12.09
C PRO A 76 -16.35 17.45 11.20
N LEU A 77 -16.59 17.74 9.91
CA LEU A 77 -17.24 16.83 8.99
C LEU A 77 -16.44 15.52 8.79
N PRO A 78 -15.16 15.55 8.36
CA PRO A 78 -14.36 14.32 8.25
C PRO A 78 -14.08 13.68 9.61
N LEU A 79 -13.91 14.45 10.69
CA LEU A 79 -13.68 13.89 12.03
C LEU A 79 -14.90 13.14 12.60
N LEU A 80 -16.11 13.48 12.17
CA LEU A 80 -17.34 12.76 12.52
C LEU A 80 -17.63 11.61 11.54
N LEU A 81 -17.37 11.82 10.25
CA LEU A 81 -17.67 10.86 9.20
C LEU A 81 -16.69 9.68 9.18
N LEU A 82 -15.39 9.93 9.41
CA LEU A 82 -14.34 8.91 9.30
C LEU A 82 -14.48 7.79 10.36
N PRO A 83 -14.81 8.06 11.63
CA PRO A 83 -15.11 7.00 12.59
C PRO A 83 -16.30 6.12 12.18
N VAL A 84 -17.36 6.73 11.66
CA VAL A 84 -18.56 5.99 11.19
C VAL A 84 -18.20 5.08 10.01
N LEU A 85 -17.44 5.61 9.04
CA LEU A 85 -16.92 4.83 7.93
C LEU A 85 -15.94 3.74 8.39
N GLY A 86 -15.11 4.02 9.40
CA GLY A 86 -14.19 3.07 10.00
C GLY A 86 -14.93 1.89 10.62
N ILE A 87 -15.94 2.15 11.45
CA ILE A 87 -16.77 1.12 12.09
C ILE A 87 -17.52 0.27 11.05
N ALA A 88 -18.12 0.92 10.04
CA ALA A 88 -18.77 0.22 8.93
C ALA A 88 -17.77 -0.61 8.11
N GLY A 89 -16.58 -0.08 7.87
CA GLY A 89 -15.48 -0.76 7.19
C GLY A 89 -15.01 -1.99 7.97
N SER A 90 -14.85 -1.89 9.29
CA SER A 90 -14.47 -3.02 10.16
C SER A 90 -15.49 -4.14 10.13
N LEU A 91 -16.78 -3.84 10.02
CA LEU A 91 -17.81 -4.86 9.82
C LEU A 91 -17.62 -5.59 8.49
N LEU A 92 -17.40 -4.85 7.40
CA LEU A 92 -17.16 -5.44 6.07
C LEU A 92 -15.88 -6.27 6.04
N VAL A 93 -14.79 -5.77 6.63
CA VAL A 93 -13.51 -6.46 6.75
C VAL A 93 -13.66 -7.71 7.61
N GLY A 94 -14.37 -7.64 8.74
CA GLY A 94 -14.65 -8.78 9.59
C GLY A 94 -15.43 -9.88 8.86
N ILE A 95 -16.46 -9.50 8.09
CA ILE A 95 -17.25 -10.44 7.27
C ILE A 95 -16.37 -11.07 6.20
N GLY A 96 -15.61 -10.26 5.46
CA GLY A 96 -14.68 -10.76 4.46
C GLY A 96 -13.67 -11.73 5.06
N TYR A 97 -12.97 -11.32 6.11
CA TYR A 97 -11.95 -12.13 6.76
C TYR A 97 -12.51 -13.44 7.33
N GLY A 98 -13.67 -13.38 8.00
CA GLY A 98 -14.35 -14.53 8.58
C GLY A 98 -14.85 -15.56 7.57
N VAL A 99 -15.08 -15.16 6.31
CA VAL A 99 -15.49 -16.06 5.21
C VAL A 99 -14.30 -16.53 4.39
N PHE A 100 -13.40 -15.64 4.01
CA PHE A 100 -12.30 -15.94 3.07
C PHE A 100 -11.15 -16.70 3.71
N VAL A 101 -10.81 -16.48 4.98
CA VAL A 101 -9.66 -17.17 5.60
C VAL A 101 -9.91 -18.66 5.83
N PRO A 102 -11.06 -19.08 6.40
CA PRO A 102 -11.39 -20.50 6.48
C PRO A 102 -11.44 -21.15 5.08
N LEU A 103 -11.97 -20.44 4.08
CA LEU A 103 -11.98 -20.88 2.69
C LEU A 103 -10.56 -21.14 2.16
N MET A 104 -9.61 -20.21 2.38
CA MET A 104 -8.22 -20.38 1.94
C MET A 104 -7.53 -21.55 2.63
N ALA A 105 -7.74 -21.75 3.93
CA ALA A 105 -7.20 -22.88 4.67
C ALA A 105 -7.72 -24.24 4.13
N THR A 106 -8.96 -24.29 3.64
CA THR A 106 -9.48 -25.50 3.01
C THR A 106 -8.74 -25.87 1.72
N PHE A 107 -8.25 -24.88 0.96
CA PHE A 107 -7.52 -25.14 -0.29
C PHE A 107 -6.13 -25.70 -0.04
N GLU A 108 -5.43 -25.19 0.97
CA GLU A 108 -4.11 -25.70 1.35
C GLU A 108 -4.21 -27.18 1.76
N ALA A 109 -5.24 -27.55 2.51
CA ALA A 109 -5.48 -28.94 2.93
C ALA A 109 -5.91 -29.88 1.77
N VAL A 110 -6.61 -29.38 0.75
CA VAL A 110 -7.01 -30.20 -0.42
C VAL A 110 -5.85 -30.38 -1.40
N GLY A 111 -4.96 -29.40 -1.53
CA GLY A 111 -3.74 -29.50 -2.34
C GLY A 111 -2.80 -30.62 -1.90
N GLU A 112 -2.88 -31.06 -0.64
CA GLU A 112 -2.09 -32.17 -0.08
C GLU A 112 -2.69 -33.58 -0.34
N GLY A 113 -3.83 -33.70 -1.05
CA GLY A 113 -4.28 -34.97 -1.63
C GLY A 113 -5.04 -35.95 -0.71
N VAL A 114 -5.60 -35.51 0.42
CA VAL A 114 -6.26 -36.40 1.41
C VAL A 114 -7.79 -36.35 1.30
N ALA A 115 -8.36 -36.79 0.17
CA ALA A 115 -9.80 -36.64 -0.10
C ALA A 115 -10.75 -37.52 0.75
N ASP A 116 -10.36 -38.75 1.13
CA ASP A 116 -11.31 -39.74 1.69
C ASP A 116 -11.38 -39.75 3.23
N LYS A 117 -10.41 -39.10 3.91
CA LYS A 117 -10.46 -38.84 5.37
C LYS A 117 -11.07 -37.47 5.70
N LEU A 118 -11.47 -36.72 4.69
CA LEU A 118 -11.66 -35.27 4.77
C LEU A 118 -12.89 -34.89 5.60
N SER A 119 -13.97 -35.69 5.63
CA SER A 119 -15.17 -35.42 6.46
C SER A 119 -14.94 -35.66 7.96
N HIS A 120 -14.28 -36.76 8.33
CA HIS A 120 -13.94 -37.08 9.72
C HIS A 120 -12.76 -36.24 10.25
N CYS A 121 -11.81 -35.88 9.38
CA CYS A 121 -10.72 -34.97 9.72
C CYS A 121 -11.20 -33.51 9.72
N PHE A 122 -12.16 -33.09 8.88
CA PHE A 122 -12.72 -31.72 8.92
C PHE A 122 -13.49 -31.47 10.20
N LEU A 123 -14.40 -32.37 10.60
CA LEU A 123 -15.14 -32.17 11.84
C LEU A 123 -14.18 -32.08 13.04
N ARG A 124 -13.05 -32.79 12.96
CA ARG A 124 -11.98 -32.78 13.97
C ARG A 124 -10.96 -31.64 13.82
N ASN A 125 -10.73 -31.07 12.64
CA ASN A 125 -9.78 -29.96 12.37
C ASN A 125 -10.47 -28.60 12.43
N ALA A 126 -11.73 -28.48 11.98
CA ALA A 126 -12.58 -27.33 12.24
C ALA A 126 -12.95 -27.22 13.74
N MET A 127 -12.97 -28.36 14.45
CA MET A 127 -13.06 -28.44 15.92
C MET A 127 -11.69 -28.60 16.60
N SER A 128 -10.58 -28.70 15.84
CA SER A 128 -9.25 -28.68 16.43
C SER A 128 -8.98 -27.25 16.85
N GLN A 129 -8.45 -27.09 18.06
CA GLN A 129 -8.06 -25.78 18.58
C GLN A 129 -7.14 -25.05 17.61
N ASP A 130 -6.35 -25.74 16.79
CA ASP A 130 -5.28 -25.13 15.98
C ASP A 130 -5.79 -24.29 14.78
N GLY A 131 -6.79 -24.77 14.03
CA GLY A 131 -7.33 -24.05 12.86
C GLY A 131 -8.26 -22.88 13.22
N THR A 132 -9.05 -23.06 14.28
CA THR A 132 -9.89 -21.99 14.84
C THR A 132 -9.03 -20.94 15.54
N ALA A 133 -7.99 -21.36 16.28
CA ALA A 133 -7.07 -20.44 16.94
C ALA A 133 -6.26 -19.61 15.94
N SER A 134 -5.82 -20.18 14.81
CA SER A 134 -5.08 -19.42 13.80
C SER A 134 -5.93 -18.32 13.14
N THR A 135 -7.20 -18.61 12.84
CA THR A 135 -8.15 -17.64 12.28
C THR A 135 -8.49 -16.54 13.29
N ILE A 136 -8.76 -16.91 14.55
CA ILE A 136 -8.98 -15.95 15.65
C ILE A 136 -7.74 -15.09 15.89
N ARG A 137 -6.55 -15.69 15.87
CA ARG A 137 -5.27 -14.97 16.00
C ARG A 137 -5.10 -13.97 14.87
N GLY A 138 -5.41 -14.37 13.65
CA GLY A 138 -5.44 -13.50 12.48
C GLY A 138 -6.38 -12.30 12.69
N ALA A 139 -7.58 -12.53 13.20
CA ALA A 139 -8.53 -11.47 13.56
C ALA A 139 -7.96 -10.51 14.63
N CYS A 140 -7.32 -11.04 15.68
CA CYS A 140 -6.64 -10.23 16.70
C CYS A 140 -5.48 -9.41 16.12
N VAL A 141 -4.78 -9.93 15.12
CA VAL A 141 -3.74 -9.18 14.39
C VAL A 141 -4.33 -8.02 13.61
N VAL A 142 -5.48 -8.21 12.95
CA VAL A 142 -6.21 -7.13 12.25
C VAL A 142 -6.57 -6.01 13.24
N VAL A 143 -7.15 -6.35 14.39
CA VAL A 143 -7.49 -5.36 15.43
C VAL A 143 -6.24 -4.66 15.95
N ARG A 144 -5.14 -5.39 16.16
CA ARG A 144 -3.87 -4.82 16.59
C ARG A 144 -3.31 -3.85 15.54
N ASP A 145 -3.47 -4.11 14.25
CA ASP A 145 -3.03 -3.21 13.19
C ASP A 145 -3.82 -1.89 13.17
N VAL A 146 -5.13 -1.97 13.34
CA VAL A 146 -5.98 -0.78 13.49
C VAL A 146 -5.58 -0.01 14.75
N THR A 147 -5.33 -0.71 15.84
CA THR A 147 -4.83 -0.14 17.10
C THR A 147 -3.50 0.59 16.90
N ASP A 148 -2.52 -0.06 16.27
CA ASP A 148 -1.21 0.54 16.00
C ASP A 148 -1.32 1.76 15.10
N PHE A 149 -2.19 1.70 14.09
CA PHE A 149 -2.46 2.84 13.22
C PHE A 149 -3.02 4.03 14.01
N CYS A 150 -4.06 3.81 14.81
CA CYS A 150 -4.69 4.86 15.61
C CYS A 150 -3.73 5.40 16.69
N PHE A 151 -3.03 4.55 17.45
CA PHE A 151 -2.14 5.01 18.52
C PHE A 151 -0.84 5.65 18.05
N HIS A 152 -0.31 5.25 16.89
CA HIS A 152 1.04 5.65 16.48
C HIS A 152 1.07 6.36 15.15
N SER A 153 0.54 5.75 14.09
CA SER A 153 0.63 6.30 12.74
C SER A 153 -0.13 7.63 12.62
N TYR A 154 -1.33 7.70 13.20
CA TYR A 154 -2.14 8.92 13.21
C TYR A 154 -1.43 10.06 13.93
N PHE A 155 -1.00 9.84 15.18
CA PHE A 155 -0.34 10.88 15.96
C PHE A 155 0.98 11.29 15.31
N SER A 156 1.75 10.36 14.75
CA SER A 156 2.97 10.68 14.01
C SER A 156 2.71 11.57 12.78
N PHE A 157 1.61 11.36 12.07
CA PHE A 157 1.21 12.22 10.96
C PHE A 157 0.84 13.63 11.43
N MET A 158 0.06 13.72 12.51
CA MET A 158 -0.33 15.00 13.09
C MET A 158 0.84 15.77 13.71
N ASP A 159 1.79 15.06 14.33
CA ASP A 159 3.03 15.62 14.88
C ASP A 159 3.85 16.27 13.75
N GLU A 160 4.05 15.58 12.62
CA GLU A 160 4.75 16.12 11.43
C GLU A 160 4.04 17.36 10.87
N LEU A 161 2.70 17.35 10.82
CA LEU A 161 1.92 18.51 10.37
C LEU A 161 2.13 19.73 11.29
N SER A 162 2.31 19.49 12.59
CA SER A 162 2.53 20.54 13.60
C SER A 162 3.98 21.02 13.68
N GLU A 163 4.92 20.29 13.09
CA GLU A 163 6.36 20.59 13.15
C GLU A 163 6.68 21.92 12.45
N LYS A 164 7.59 22.69 13.04
CA LYS A 164 7.92 24.05 12.59
C LYS A 164 8.45 24.03 11.15
N MET A 165 8.06 25.04 10.38
CA MET A 165 8.47 25.26 8.99
C MET A 165 9.96 25.61 8.90
N GLY A 166 10.60 25.29 7.78
CA GLY A 166 11.91 25.84 7.41
C GLY A 166 11.88 27.37 7.36
N ASP A 167 12.98 28.04 7.70
CA ASP A 167 13.04 29.51 7.71
C ASP A 167 12.84 30.11 6.31
N ASP A 168 13.05 29.29 5.25
CA ASP A 168 12.86 29.63 3.83
C ASP A 168 11.58 29.06 3.20
N GLU A 169 10.73 28.37 3.96
CA GLU A 169 9.51 27.76 3.43
C GLU A 169 8.30 28.69 3.63
N GLU A 170 7.62 29.08 2.54
CA GLU A 170 6.41 29.91 2.62
C GLU A 170 5.18 29.08 3.02
N PRO A 171 4.36 29.55 3.98
CA PRO A 171 3.17 28.82 4.42
C PRO A 171 2.23 28.58 3.24
N ILE A 172 1.65 27.38 3.18
CA ILE A 172 0.67 27.03 2.17
C ILE A 172 -0.57 27.89 2.41
N ASP A 173 -0.76 28.90 1.55
CA ASP A 173 -1.91 29.79 1.62
C ASP A 173 -2.81 29.66 0.39
N ILE A 174 -4.11 29.77 0.65
CA ILE A 174 -5.16 29.60 -0.36
C ILE A 174 -5.74 30.97 -0.68
N LYS A 175 -5.86 31.28 -1.99
CA LYS A 175 -6.48 32.52 -2.43
C LYS A 175 -7.98 32.48 -2.17
N LEU A 176 -8.43 33.19 -1.14
CA LEU A 176 -9.83 33.24 -0.69
C LEU A 176 -10.80 33.67 -1.80
N SER A 177 -10.34 34.49 -2.75
CA SER A 177 -11.16 34.98 -3.88
C SER A 177 -11.71 33.88 -4.77
N TYR A 178 -11.07 32.71 -4.84
CA TYR A 178 -11.50 31.59 -5.69
C TYR A 178 -12.36 30.56 -4.95
N LEU A 179 -12.41 30.63 -3.62
CA LEU A 179 -13.07 29.67 -2.74
C LEU A 179 -14.60 29.65 -2.90
N PRO A 180 -15.31 30.80 -2.94
CA PRO A 180 -16.76 30.81 -3.12
C PRO A 180 -17.19 30.19 -4.45
N ARG A 181 -16.40 30.42 -5.51
CA ARG A 181 -16.66 29.85 -6.85
C ARG A 181 -16.46 28.34 -6.84
N SER A 182 -15.38 27.86 -6.23
CA SER A 182 -15.09 26.44 -6.05
C SER A 182 -16.18 25.71 -5.24
N PHE A 183 -16.61 26.33 -4.13
CA PHE A 183 -17.68 25.81 -3.30
C PHE A 183 -19.01 25.71 -4.06
N LEU A 184 -19.36 26.73 -4.85
CA LEU A 184 -20.58 26.71 -5.65
C LEU A 184 -20.55 25.64 -6.75
N VAL A 185 -19.38 25.39 -7.37
CA VAL A 185 -19.21 24.24 -8.28
C VAL A 185 -19.43 22.93 -7.54
N ALA A 186 -18.79 22.72 -6.39
CA ALA A 186 -18.93 21.48 -5.62
C ALA A 186 -20.40 21.23 -5.19
N LEU A 187 -21.11 22.28 -4.77
CA LEU A 187 -22.51 22.20 -4.36
C LEU A 187 -23.44 21.73 -5.50
N VAL A 188 -23.13 22.10 -6.74
CA VAL A 188 -23.88 21.67 -7.94
C VAL A 188 -23.40 20.31 -8.43
N ALA A 189 -22.09 20.07 -8.42
CA ALA A 189 -21.47 18.87 -8.97
C ALA A 189 -21.77 17.62 -8.13
N VAL A 190 -21.75 17.71 -6.80
CA VAL A 190 -21.99 16.54 -5.93
C VAL A 190 -23.37 15.91 -6.16
N PRO A 191 -24.50 16.65 -6.09
CA PRO A 191 -25.81 16.05 -6.36
C PRO A 191 -25.92 15.47 -7.77
N LEU A 192 -25.36 16.16 -8.78
CA LEU A 192 -25.43 15.71 -10.16
C LEU A 192 -24.62 14.43 -10.37
N ASP A 193 -23.37 14.39 -9.90
CA ASP A 193 -22.49 13.22 -10.03
C ASP A 193 -23.07 12.03 -9.26
N VAL A 194 -23.62 12.24 -8.06
CA VAL A 194 -24.31 11.19 -7.30
C VAL A 194 -25.46 10.59 -8.09
N LEU A 195 -26.31 11.42 -8.68
CA LEU A 195 -27.44 10.95 -9.50
C LEU A 195 -26.97 10.24 -10.77
N MET A 196 -26.05 10.85 -11.52
CA MET A 196 -25.64 10.36 -12.83
C MET A 196 -24.75 9.11 -12.75
N ILE A 197 -23.74 9.10 -11.88
CA ILE A 197 -22.83 7.95 -11.70
C ILE A 197 -23.60 6.76 -11.14
N THR A 198 -24.46 6.98 -10.14
CA THR A 198 -25.30 5.90 -9.59
C THR A 198 -26.29 5.40 -10.64
N GLY A 199 -26.89 6.29 -11.44
CA GLY A 199 -27.76 5.92 -12.55
C GLY A 199 -27.06 5.04 -13.58
N VAL A 200 -25.84 5.40 -14.00
CA VAL A 200 -25.02 4.58 -14.91
C VAL A 200 -24.67 3.23 -14.28
N ALA A 201 -24.29 3.21 -13.00
CA ALA A 201 -23.97 1.99 -12.27
C ALA A 201 -25.19 1.04 -12.19
N LEU A 202 -26.37 1.57 -11.85
CA LEU A 202 -27.61 0.80 -11.80
C LEU A 202 -28.04 0.27 -13.17
N TRP A 203 -27.89 1.09 -14.22
CA TRP A 203 -28.20 0.68 -15.59
C TRP A 203 -27.28 -0.43 -16.09
N LYS A 204 -25.98 -0.38 -15.75
CA LYS A 204 -24.99 -1.37 -16.17
C LYS A 204 -24.90 -2.59 -15.26
N SER A 205 -25.42 -2.52 -14.04
CA SER A 205 -25.43 -3.61 -13.07
C SER A 205 -26.02 -4.92 -13.62
N PRO A 206 -27.17 -4.94 -14.31
CA PRO A 206 -27.69 -6.16 -14.94
C PRO A 206 -26.75 -6.76 -15.99
N CYS A 207 -26.10 -5.91 -16.79
CA CYS A 207 -25.11 -6.34 -17.79
C CYS A 207 -23.86 -6.93 -17.11
N MET A 208 -23.38 -6.31 -16.02
CA MET A 208 -22.27 -6.81 -15.21
C MET A 208 -22.58 -8.17 -14.59
N LEU A 209 -23.81 -8.33 -14.08
CA LEU A 209 -24.29 -9.58 -13.50
C LEU A 209 -24.31 -10.70 -14.54
N LEU A 210 -24.98 -10.46 -15.68
CA LEU A 210 -25.14 -11.46 -16.74
C LEU A 210 -23.81 -11.82 -17.42
N LYS A 211 -23.00 -10.82 -17.80
CA LYS A 211 -21.69 -11.08 -18.42
C LYS A 211 -20.71 -11.75 -17.45
N GLY A 212 -20.71 -11.33 -16.19
CA GLY A 212 -19.85 -11.93 -15.19
C GLY A 212 -20.22 -13.39 -14.93
N TRP A 213 -21.52 -13.70 -14.85
CA TRP A 213 -21.97 -15.09 -14.80
C TRP A 213 -21.64 -15.87 -16.06
N GLN A 214 -21.88 -15.32 -17.24
CA GLN A 214 -21.53 -15.98 -18.50
C GLN A 214 -20.04 -16.35 -18.51
N ARG A 215 -19.16 -15.42 -18.16
CA ARG A 215 -17.73 -15.64 -18.11
C ARG A 215 -17.32 -16.65 -17.04
N LEU A 216 -17.85 -16.54 -15.83
CA LEU A 216 -17.56 -17.50 -14.76
C LEU A 216 -18.05 -18.92 -15.11
N CYS A 217 -19.17 -19.04 -15.84
CA CYS A 217 -19.66 -20.30 -16.37
C CYS A 217 -18.80 -20.82 -17.53
N GLU A 218 -18.33 -19.96 -18.44
CA GLU A 218 -17.40 -20.31 -19.52
C GLU A 218 -16.04 -20.76 -18.94
N ASP A 219 -15.52 -20.08 -17.93
CA ASP A 219 -14.28 -20.44 -17.22
C ASP A 219 -14.44 -21.79 -16.48
N LEU A 220 -15.64 -22.09 -15.97
CA LEU A 220 -15.95 -23.38 -15.33
C LEU A 220 -16.05 -24.54 -16.35
N VAL A 221 -16.62 -24.29 -17.54
CA VAL A 221 -16.87 -25.31 -18.58
C VAL A 221 -15.66 -25.52 -19.50
N GLY A 222 -14.92 -24.46 -19.79
CA GLY A 222 -13.84 -24.44 -20.79
C GLY A 222 -12.51 -25.01 -20.32
N ARG A 223 -12.30 -25.19 -19.01
CA ARG A 223 -11.02 -25.66 -18.43
C ARG A 223 -9.80 -24.82 -18.85
N GLU A 224 -10.01 -23.58 -19.30
CA GLU A 224 -8.97 -22.63 -19.67
C GLU A 224 -9.04 -21.42 -18.73
N GLY A 225 -8.03 -21.26 -17.87
CA GLY A 225 -7.96 -20.20 -16.86
C GLY A 225 -7.07 -20.60 -15.67
N PRO A 226 -7.01 -19.79 -14.59
CA PRO A 226 -6.22 -20.09 -13.38
C PRO A 226 -6.69 -21.33 -12.59
N PHE A 227 -7.60 -22.13 -13.17
CA PHE A 227 -8.32 -23.24 -12.55
C PHE A 227 -8.10 -24.55 -13.32
N LEU A 228 -6.86 -24.80 -13.73
CA LEU A 228 -6.48 -26.02 -14.47
C LEU A 228 -6.64 -27.31 -13.63
N GLU A 229 -6.59 -27.19 -12.30
CA GLU A 229 -6.69 -28.32 -11.37
C GLU A 229 -8.13 -28.55 -10.90
N THR A 230 -8.51 -29.84 -10.80
CA THR A 230 -9.84 -30.30 -10.35
C THR A 230 -10.25 -29.79 -8.96
N VAL A 231 -9.28 -29.29 -8.18
CA VAL A 231 -9.46 -28.67 -6.85
C VAL A 231 -10.22 -27.34 -6.92
N CYS A 232 -10.21 -26.64 -8.06
CA CYS A 232 -10.76 -25.29 -8.20
C CYS A 232 -12.23 -25.22 -8.65
N VAL A 233 -12.87 -26.36 -8.97
CA VAL A 233 -14.28 -26.42 -9.42
C VAL A 233 -15.27 -25.88 -8.36
N PRO A 234 -15.14 -26.19 -7.06
CA PRO A 234 -15.96 -25.58 -6.01
C PRO A 234 -15.75 -24.06 -5.87
N PHE A 235 -14.55 -23.55 -6.15
CA PHE A 235 -14.23 -22.11 -6.09
C PHE A 235 -14.95 -21.35 -7.19
N ALA A 236 -14.93 -21.87 -8.41
CA ALA A 236 -15.68 -21.30 -9.52
C ALA A 236 -17.19 -21.33 -9.23
N GLY A 237 -17.72 -22.42 -8.64
CA GLY A 237 -19.11 -22.48 -8.18
C GLY A 237 -19.45 -21.44 -7.11
N LEU A 238 -18.59 -21.26 -6.11
CA LEU A 238 -18.77 -20.23 -5.07
C LEU A 238 -18.67 -18.82 -5.64
N ALA A 239 -17.73 -18.57 -6.55
CA ALA A 239 -17.59 -17.28 -7.24
C ALA A 239 -18.85 -16.94 -8.05
N ILE A 240 -19.47 -17.91 -8.72
CA ILE A 240 -20.76 -17.74 -9.41
C ILE A 240 -21.87 -17.35 -8.42
N VAL A 241 -21.94 -18.00 -7.26
CA VAL A 241 -22.95 -17.72 -6.21
C VAL A 241 -22.72 -16.36 -5.55
N LEU A 242 -21.47 -15.96 -5.32
CA LEU A 242 -21.11 -14.70 -4.69
C LEU A 242 -21.08 -13.51 -5.66
N TRP A 243 -21.08 -13.75 -6.96
CA TRP A 243 -21.04 -12.69 -7.97
C TRP A 243 -22.11 -11.60 -7.81
N PRO A 244 -23.40 -11.90 -7.50
CA PRO A 244 -24.40 -10.87 -7.23
C PRO A 244 -24.04 -9.94 -6.09
N LEU A 245 -23.41 -10.46 -5.02
CA LEU A 245 -22.96 -9.64 -3.90
C LEU A 245 -21.83 -8.70 -4.33
N ALA A 246 -20.92 -9.16 -5.20
CA ALA A 246 -19.88 -8.32 -5.78
C ALA A 246 -20.46 -7.19 -6.64
N VAL A 247 -21.53 -7.45 -7.41
CA VAL A 247 -22.24 -6.42 -8.18
C VAL A 247 -22.90 -5.39 -7.27
N ILE A 248 -23.59 -5.82 -6.21
CA ILE A 248 -24.19 -4.93 -5.21
C ILE A 248 -23.11 -4.06 -4.56
N ALA A 249 -21.99 -4.65 -4.15
CA ALA A 249 -20.85 -3.92 -3.59
C ALA A 249 -20.29 -2.90 -4.59
N GLY A 250 -20.21 -3.25 -5.88
CA GLY A 250 -19.81 -2.33 -6.95
C GLY A 250 -20.74 -1.13 -7.09
N VAL A 251 -22.06 -1.32 -7.00
CA VAL A 251 -23.04 -0.22 -7.03
C VAL A 251 -22.88 0.68 -5.80
N ILE A 252 -22.72 0.10 -4.60
CA ILE A 252 -22.49 0.87 -3.36
C ILE A 252 -21.19 1.67 -3.46
N ALA A 253 -20.11 1.06 -3.94
CA ALA A 253 -18.84 1.74 -4.14
C ALA A 253 -18.94 2.88 -5.18
N SER A 254 -19.74 2.70 -6.22
CA SER A 254 -20.01 3.72 -7.23
C SER A 254 -20.79 4.90 -6.65
N PHE A 255 -21.82 4.62 -5.84
CA PHE A 255 -22.53 5.64 -5.08
C PHE A 255 -21.58 6.41 -4.14
N LEU A 256 -20.75 5.73 -3.36
CA LEU A 256 -19.81 6.38 -2.44
C LEU A 256 -18.73 7.20 -3.18
N SER A 257 -18.18 6.67 -4.27
CA SER A 257 -17.16 7.37 -5.07
C SER A 257 -17.69 8.62 -5.76
N SER A 258 -18.98 8.66 -6.12
CA SER A 258 -19.58 9.80 -6.81
C SER A 258 -19.48 11.13 -6.06
N PHE A 259 -19.54 11.10 -4.71
CA PHE A 259 -19.32 12.27 -3.87
C PHE A 259 -17.92 12.85 -4.07
N PHE A 260 -16.90 11.99 -4.19
CA PHE A 260 -15.51 12.41 -4.38
C PHE A 260 -15.30 13.01 -5.78
N PHE A 261 -15.93 12.45 -6.82
CA PHE A 261 -15.91 13.05 -8.15
C PHE A 261 -16.52 14.47 -8.13
N GLY A 262 -17.68 14.64 -7.49
CA GLY A 262 -18.32 15.95 -7.38
C GLY A 262 -17.49 16.97 -6.59
N LEU A 263 -16.88 16.57 -5.48
CA LEU A 263 -15.97 17.43 -4.71
C LEU A 263 -14.70 17.79 -5.50
N HIS A 264 -14.17 16.85 -6.28
CA HIS A 264 -13.01 17.08 -7.12
C HIS A 264 -13.30 18.09 -8.24
N ALA A 265 -14.55 18.23 -8.70
CA ALA A 265 -14.94 19.32 -9.60
C ALA A 265 -14.71 20.71 -8.99
N GLY A 266 -15.03 20.87 -7.70
CA GLY A 266 -14.71 22.07 -6.93
C GLY A 266 -13.21 22.31 -6.84
N LEU A 267 -12.42 21.26 -6.61
CA LEU A 267 -10.95 21.35 -6.58
C LEU A 267 -10.38 21.81 -7.92
N VAL A 268 -10.86 21.27 -9.04
CA VAL A 268 -10.45 21.69 -10.39
C VAL A 268 -10.83 23.16 -10.64
N ALA A 269 -12.01 23.59 -10.21
CA ALA A 269 -12.43 24.99 -10.32
C ALA A 269 -11.48 25.93 -9.56
N TYR A 270 -10.99 25.49 -8.39
CA TYR A 270 -10.02 26.22 -7.59
C TYR A 270 -8.64 26.26 -8.27
N GLN A 271 -8.11 25.10 -8.70
CA GLN A 271 -6.80 24.98 -9.35
C GLN A 271 -6.70 25.78 -10.65
N GLU A 272 -7.73 25.74 -11.49
CA GLU A 272 -7.77 26.45 -12.77
C GLU A 272 -8.25 27.92 -12.64
N ALA A 273 -8.57 28.35 -11.42
CA ALA A 273 -9.18 29.63 -11.08
C ALA A 273 -10.40 29.96 -11.98
N SER A 274 -11.16 28.94 -12.37
CA SER A 274 -12.23 29.05 -13.36
C SER A 274 -13.43 28.17 -13.03
N PHE A 275 -14.58 28.82 -12.90
CA PHE A 275 -15.88 28.17 -12.66
C PHE A 275 -16.25 27.21 -13.81
N GLN A 276 -16.02 27.63 -15.05
CA GLN A 276 -16.33 26.83 -16.25
C GLN A 276 -15.49 25.55 -16.34
N MET A 277 -14.24 25.58 -15.85
CA MET A 277 -13.37 24.40 -15.85
C MET A 277 -13.85 23.36 -14.85
N GLY A 278 -14.34 23.80 -13.68
CA GLY A 278 -15.00 22.93 -12.72
C GLY A 278 -16.25 22.24 -13.27
N LEU A 279 -17.14 23.01 -13.90
CA LEU A 279 -18.33 22.45 -14.58
C LEU A 279 -17.96 21.51 -15.74
N SER A 280 -16.89 21.83 -16.48
CA SER A 280 -16.37 20.95 -17.53
C SER A 280 -15.86 19.64 -16.95
N TYR A 281 -15.20 19.67 -15.78
CA TYR A 281 -14.79 18.44 -15.11
C TYR A 281 -15.99 17.62 -14.65
N MET A 282 -16.99 18.24 -14.04
CA MET A 282 -18.24 17.58 -13.64
C MET A 282 -18.87 16.81 -14.81
N ILE A 283 -19.04 17.45 -15.97
CA ILE A 283 -19.56 16.79 -17.18
C ILE A 283 -18.63 15.64 -17.63
N SER A 284 -17.31 15.86 -17.57
CA SER A 284 -16.31 14.86 -17.95
C SER A 284 -16.22 13.69 -16.97
N ALA A 285 -16.55 13.88 -15.69
CA ALA A 285 -16.45 12.88 -14.65
C ALA A 285 -17.40 11.71 -14.92
N VAL A 286 -18.62 12.01 -15.35
CA VAL A 286 -19.60 10.99 -15.76
C VAL A 286 -19.09 10.22 -16.99
N ALA A 287 -18.49 10.90 -17.97
CA ALA A 287 -17.90 10.26 -19.15
C ALA A 287 -16.70 9.36 -18.79
N LEU A 288 -15.85 9.79 -17.85
CA LEU A 288 -14.72 9.02 -17.33
C LEU A 288 -15.18 7.75 -16.60
N TYR A 289 -16.21 7.87 -15.77
CA TYR A 289 -16.80 6.73 -15.07
C TYR A 289 -17.49 5.75 -16.05
N ASP A 290 -18.20 6.27 -17.04
CA ASP A 290 -18.84 5.46 -18.09
C ASP A 290 -17.80 4.72 -18.95
N GLU A 291 -16.71 5.38 -19.33
CA GLU A 291 -15.56 4.77 -20.04
C GLU A 291 -14.91 3.67 -19.18
N TYR A 292 -14.61 3.95 -17.91
CA TYR A 292 -14.05 2.96 -16.99
C TYR A 292 -14.95 1.72 -16.84
N THR A 293 -16.26 1.91 -16.70
CA THR A 293 -17.20 0.80 -16.59
C THR A 293 -17.41 0.08 -17.93
N ASN A 294 -17.29 0.75 -19.08
CA ASN A 294 -17.29 0.09 -20.39
C ASN A 294 -16.09 -0.83 -20.53
N ASP A 295 -14.90 -0.37 -20.14
CA ASP A 295 -13.67 -1.17 -20.18
C ASP A 295 -13.77 -2.39 -19.24
N LEU A 296 -14.28 -2.19 -18.03
CA LEU A 296 -14.50 -3.27 -17.06
C LEU A 296 -15.45 -4.35 -17.61
N LEU A 297 -16.45 -3.94 -18.40
CA LEU A 297 -17.47 -4.81 -18.98
C LEU A 297 -17.13 -5.29 -20.40
N TYR A 298 -15.95 -4.96 -20.92
CA TYR A 298 -15.55 -5.20 -22.32
C TYR A 298 -16.66 -4.78 -23.31
N LEU A 299 -17.24 -3.60 -23.07
CA LEU A 299 -18.18 -2.93 -23.97
C LEU A 299 -17.40 -2.10 -24.98
N ARG A 300 -18.11 -1.30 -25.79
CA ARG A 300 -17.49 -0.42 -26.79
C ARG A 300 -16.45 0.50 -26.12
N GLU A 301 -15.27 0.59 -26.72
CA GLU A 301 -14.20 1.50 -26.27
C GLU A 301 -14.70 2.96 -26.26
N GLY A 302 -14.46 3.64 -25.14
CA GLY A 302 -14.84 5.03 -24.89
C GLY A 302 -16.25 5.20 -24.29
N SER A 303 -16.63 6.46 -24.06
CA SER A 303 -17.98 6.86 -23.62
C SER A 303 -18.71 7.61 -24.73
N CYS A 304 -20.04 7.48 -24.77
CA CYS A 304 -20.91 8.31 -25.62
C CYS A 304 -21.18 9.70 -25.03
N LEU A 305 -20.74 9.95 -23.80
CA LEU A 305 -20.95 11.20 -23.08
C LEU A 305 -19.91 12.26 -23.47
N PRO A 306 -20.28 13.56 -23.40
CA PRO A 306 -19.37 14.65 -23.74
C PRO A 306 -18.17 14.70 -22.80
N ARG A 307 -16.97 14.90 -23.36
CA ARG A 307 -15.71 15.03 -22.61
C ARG A 307 -15.06 16.40 -22.86
N PRO A 308 -15.59 17.48 -22.27
CA PRO A 308 -15.01 18.81 -22.40
C PRO A 308 -13.61 18.89 -21.77
N LYS A 309 -12.75 19.75 -22.31
CA LYS A 309 -11.40 19.97 -21.77
C LYS A 309 -11.50 20.84 -20.51
N TYR A 310 -11.13 20.28 -19.36
CA TYR A 310 -11.24 20.94 -18.05
C TYR A 310 -9.89 21.34 -17.43
N ARG A 311 -8.77 21.15 -18.15
CA ARG A 311 -7.45 21.69 -17.79
C ARG A 311 -6.86 22.52 -18.92
N LYS A 312 -6.22 23.65 -18.60
CA LYS A 312 -5.51 24.47 -19.59
C LYS A 312 -4.20 23.77 -19.99
N ALA A 313 -3.82 23.85 -21.26
CA ALA A 313 -2.63 23.17 -21.79
C ALA A 313 -1.30 23.58 -21.10
N GLY A 314 -1.29 24.66 -20.29
CA GLY A 314 -0.15 25.09 -19.49
C GLY A 314 -0.14 24.62 -18.03
N SER A 315 -1.20 24.03 -17.48
CA SER A 315 -1.28 23.64 -16.06
C SER A 315 -0.66 22.26 -15.76
N ALA A 316 -0.28 21.49 -16.79
CA ALA A 316 0.49 20.26 -16.65
C ALA A 316 1.98 20.48 -16.25
N LYS A 317 2.42 21.74 -16.07
CA LYS A 317 3.83 22.09 -15.77
C LYS A 317 4.16 22.36 -14.29
N HIS A 318 3.28 22.03 -13.35
CA HIS A 318 3.59 22.20 -11.92
C HIS A 318 4.14 20.96 -11.21
N GLU A 319 4.42 19.87 -11.94
CA GLU A 319 5.09 18.66 -11.40
C GLU A 319 6.38 18.26 -12.17
N THR A 320 7.00 19.16 -12.92
CA THR A 320 8.34 18.86 -13.45
C THR A 320 9.15 20.13 -13.65
N GLY A 321 10.42 20.01 -13.26
CA GLY A 321 11.41 21.06 -13.19
C GLY A 321 11.40 22.02 -14.38
N ARG A 322 11.61 23.26 -13.98
CA ARG A 322 11.85 24.46 -14.77
C ARG A 322 13.12 24.27 -15.61
N ASP A 323 12.97 24.17 -16.93
CA ASP A 323 13.99 24.63 -17.87
C ASP A 323 13.29 25.55 -18.89
N LYS A 324 13.71 26.81 -18.85
CA LYS A 324 13.53 27.78 -19.92
C LYS A 324 14.94 28.09 -20.41
N ASP A 325 15.21 27.75 -21.66
CA ASP A 325 15.99 28.56 -22.61
C ASP A 325 15.44 28.22 -24.01
N GLU A 326 14.78 29.20 -24.62
CA GLU A 326 15.23 29.87 -25.84
C GLU A 326 15.41 28.93 -27.06
N HIS A 327 14.37 28.86 -27.89
CA HIS A 327 14.45 29.36 -29.26
C HIS A 327 13.05 29.53 -29.86
N ASN A 328 12.64 30.80 -29.99
CA ASN A 328 11.57 31.23 -30.88
C ASN A 328 12.12 31.27 -32.31
N VAL A 329 11.74 30.32 -33.18
CA VAL A 329 11.63 30.57 -34.63
C VAL A 329 10.50 29.70 -35.19
N THR A 330 9.62 30.33 -35.97
CA THR A 330 8.61 29.75 -36.89
C THR A 330 7.31 29.17 -36.31
N ALA A 331 6.46 30.08 -35.83
CA ALA A 331 5.02 29.98 -36.13
C ALA A 331 4.80 30.33 -37.61
N ALA A 332 4.67 29.31 -38.49
CA ALA A 332 3.96 29.36 -39.78
C ALA A 332 4.22 28.09 -40.63
N CYS A 333 3.91 26.88 -40.15
CA CYS A 333 3.80 25.71 -41.05
C CYS A 333 3.10 24.50 -40.41
N ALA A 334 1.86 24.65 -39.91
CA ALA A 334 1.15 23.52 -39.29
C ALA A 334 -0.36 23.47 -39.60
N GLU A 335 -0.79 23.96 -40.77
CA GLU A 335 -2.21 23.90 -41.19
C GLU A 335 -2.47 23.01 -42.42
N LYS A 336 -1.50 22.28 -42.95
CA LYS A 336 -1.74 21.38 -44.10
C LYS A 336 -1.06 20.02 -43.96
N GLN A 337 -1.47 19.23 -42.98
CA GLN A 337 -1.23 17.78 -43.01
C GLN A 337 -2.24 16.96 -42.20
N HIS A 338 -3.47 17.44 -42.08
CA HIS A 338 -4.60 16.66 -41.58
C HIS A 338 -5.45 16.13 -42.74
N GLN A 339 -4.90 15.21 -43.54
CA GLN A 339 -5.66 14.28 -44.38
C GLN A 339 -4.69 13.32 -45.07
N GLY A 340 -4.60 12.10 -44.57
CA GLY A 340 -3.87 11.02 -45.25
C GLY A 340 -2.88 10.29 -44.36
N GLN A 341 -3.36 9.48 -43.42
CA GLN A 341 -2.78 8.17 -43.10
C GLN A 341 -3.75 7.37 -42.24
N ARG A 342 -4.80 6.87 -42.90
CA ARG A 342 -5.65 5.78 -42.42
C ARG A 342 -5.13 4.51 -43.11
N LYS A 343 -4.94 3.43 -42.32
CA LYS A 343 -4.58 2.03 -42.70
C LYS A 343 -3.08 1.67 -42.73
N HIS A 344 -2.57 1.23 -41.58
CA HIS A 344 -1.95 -0.11 -41.39
C HIS A 344 -1.35 -0.19 -39.99
N ARG A 345 -2.13 -0.62 -38.99
CA ARG A 345 -1.55 -1.21 -37.78
C ARG A 345 -1.85 -2.70 -37.83
N ARG A 346 -0.84 -3.44 -38.29
CA ARG A 346 -0.85 -4.90 -38.33
C ARG A 346 -1.12 -5.41 -36.92
N VAL A 347 -2.05 -6.36 -36.85
CA VAL A 347 -2.24 -7.29 -35.75
C VAL A 347 -0.87 -7.89 -35.42
N LEU A 348 -0.25 -7.43 -34.33
CA LEU A 348 0.94 -8.08 -33.79
C LEU A 348 0.43 -9.23 -32.94
N HIS A 349 0.50 -10.42 -33.50
CA HIS A 349 0.34 -11.70 -32.84
C HIS A 349 1.23 -11.71 -31.58
N ARG A 350 0.64 -11.45 -30.41
CA ARG A 350 1.29 -11.46 -29.11
C ARG A 350 1.67 -12.91 -28.82
N SER A 351 2.91 -13.29 -29.16
CA SER A 351 3.45 -14.61 -28.89
C SER A 351 3.40 -14.87 -27.39
N LYS A 352 2.58 -15.85 -27.00
CA LYS A 352 2.36 -16.30 -25.62
C LYS A 352 3.65 -16.82 -24.95
N THR A 353 4.70 -17.09 -25.72
CA THR A 353 5.98 -17.66 -25.28
C THR A 353 6.95 -16.70 -24.58
N PHE A 354 6.77 -15.37 -24.68
CA PHE A 354 7.64 -14.43 -23.92
C PHE A 354 7.12 -14.13 -22.50
N MET A 355 5.88 -14.55 -22.18
CA MET A 355 5.27 -14.29 -20.87
C MET A 355 5.62 -15.36 -19.82
N GLU A 356 6.25 -16.46 -20.24
CA GLU A 356 6.59 -17.62 -19.37
C GLU A 356 7.99 -17.53 -18.73
N THR A 357 8.87 -16.61 -19.17
CA THR A 357 10.25 -16.50 -18.63
C THR A 357 10.45 -15.32 -17.67
N ILE A 358 9.44 -14.47 -17.46
CA ILE A 358 9.53 -13.36 -16.49
C ILE A 358 9.15 -13.90 -15.10
N GLN A 359 10.13 -14.18 -14.25
CA GLN A 359 9.94 -14.54 -12.84
C GLN A 359 9.40 -13.37 -12.01
N ARG A 360 8.10 -13.07 -12.15
CA ARG A 360 7.41 -12.00 -11.42
C ARG A 360 7.70 -12.08 -9.93
N LEU A 361 8.31 -11.03 -9.37
CA LEU A 361 8.60 -10.96 -7.94
C LEU A 361 7.31 -10.76 -7.14
N ARG A 362 7.14 -11.52 -6.06
CA ARG A 362 6.05 -11.30 -5.11
C ARG A 362 6.36 -10.04 -4.31
N PRO A 363 5.40 -9.13 -4.08
CA PRO A 363 5.63 -7.89 -3.35
C PRO A 363 6.24 -8.08 -1.94
N ILE A 364 6.06 -9.26 -1.33
CA ILE A 364 6.69 -9.64 -0.06
C ILE A 364 8.23 -9.74 -0.15
N GLN A 365 8.78 -10.08 -1.31
CA GLN A 365 10.23 -10.27 -1.50
C GLN A 365 11.02 -8.95 -1.40
N ILE A 366 10.43 -7.84 -1.84
CA ILE A 366 11.06 -6.51 -1.71
C ILE A 366 11.13 -6.08 -0.24
N TRP A 367 10.04 -6.33 0.50
CA TRP A 367 10.02 -6.07 1.93
C TRP A 367 11.01 -6.96 2.66
N ASP A 368 11.03 -8.26 2.36
CA ASP A 368 11.93 -9.22 2.98
C ASP A 368 13.40 -8.85 2.76
N TRP A 369 13.74 -8.42 1.54
CA TRP A 369 15.06 -7.87 1.27
C TRP A 369 15.35 -6.62 2.12
N LEU A 370 14.44 -5.65 2.15
CA LEU A 370 14.68 -4.39 2.87
C LEU A 370 14.90 -4.66 4.36
N PHE A 371 14.10 -5.52 4.97
CA PHE A 371 14.28 -5.92 6.36
C PHE A 371 15.60 -6.65 6.56
N ARG A 372 15.96 -7.60 5.69
CA ARG A 372 17.25 -8.30 5.78
C ARG A 372 18.43 -7.35 5.61
N SER A 373 18.31 -6.37 4.73
CA SER A 373 19.30 -5.31 4.55
C SER A 373 19.42 -4.43 5.81
N CYS A 374 18.29 -4.04 6.41
CA CYS A 374 18.29 -3.30 7.68
C CYS A 374 18.88 -4.10 8.83
N GLU A 375 18.71 -5.42 8.85
CA GLU A 375 19.30 -6.29 9.86
C GLU A 375 20.83 -6.32 9.74
N ILE A 376 21.35 -6.62 8.54
CA ILE A 376 22.79 -6.69 8.29
C ILE A 376 23.45 -5.32 8.53
N ASN A 377 22.92 -4.27 7.90
CA ASN A 377 23.48 -2.93 8.02
C ASN A 377 23.25 -2.32 9.41
N GLY A 378 22.16 -2.71 10.09
CA GLY A 378 21.92 -2.33 11.48
C GLY A 378 23.02 -2.83 12.42
N ARG A 379 23.49 -4.07 12.23
CA ARG A 379 24.65 -4.60 12.99
C ARG A 379 25.93 -3.83 12.72
N ILE A 380 26.20 -3.52 11.45
CA ILE A 380 27.40 -2.76 11.06
C ILE A 380 27.37 -1.36 11.68
N LEU A 381 26.25 -0.64 11.54
CA LEU A 381 26.09 0.71 12.06
C LEU A 381 26.09 0.77 13.60
N LEU A 382 25.67 -0.31 14.27
CA LEU A 382 25.85 -0.48 15.72
C LEU A 382 27.33 -0.64 16.08
N GLY A 383 28.06 -1.49 15.35
CA GLY A 383 29.50 -1.69 15.56
C GLY A 383 30.33 -0.42 15.30
N GLU A 384 29.91 0.40 14.35
CA GLU A 384 30.53 1.70 14.04
C GLU A 384 30.14 2.83 15.04
N GLY A 385 29.25 2.55 15.99
CA GLY A 385 28.73 3.54 16.94
C GLY A 385 27.83 4.60 16.31
N LEU A 386 27.40 4.42 15.05
CA LEU A 386 26.45 5.30 14.39
C LEU A 386 25.03 5.10 14.91
N ILE A 387 24.68 3.91 15.40
CA ILE A 387 23.47 3.63 16.17
C ILE A 387 23.88 3.30 17.61
N SER A 388 23.25 3.94 18.60
CA SER A 388 23.51 3.68 20.02
C SER A 388 22.50 2.70 20.62
N SER A 389 22.82 2.14 21.79
CA SER A 389 21.85 1.34 22.56
C SER A 389 20.65 2.19 22.99
N GLU A 390 20.87 3.46 23.33
CA GLU A 390 19.79 4.38 23.70
C GLU A 390 18.81 4.61 22.54
N ASP A 391 19.31 4.71 21.30
CA ASP A 391 18.47 4.87 20.10
C ASP A 391 17.53 3.66 19.91
N ILE A 392 18.01 2.45 20.19
CA ILE A 392 17.23 1.22 20.08
C ILE A 392 16.25 1.07 21.25
N GLU A 393 16.70 1.35 22.47
CA GLU A 393 15.85 1.32 23.66
C GLU A 393 14.70 2.33 23.56
N GLU A 394 14.97 3.54 23.08
CA GLU A 394 13.95 4.56 22.83
C GLU A 394 12.92 4.05 21.82
N PHE A 395 13.38 3.46 20.71
CA PHE A 395 12.48 2.91 19.70
C PHE A 395 11.62 1.76 20.25
N ILE A 396 12.19 0.84 21.04
CA ILE A 396 11.45 -0.30 21.62
C ILE A 396 10.46 0.15 22.71
N THR A 397 10.81 1.16 23.49
CA THR A 397 9.99 1.60 24.63
C THR A 397 8.91 2.59 24.23
N LYS A 398 9.24 3.58 23.39
CA LYS A 398 8.33 4.65 22.98
C LYS A 398 7.69 4.40 21.61
N GLY A 399 8.24 3.47 20.81
CA GLY A 399 7.80 3.25 19.44
C GLY A 399 8.07 4.44 18.51
N LYS A 400 8.93 5.37 18.95
CA LYS A 400 9.34 6.59 18.24
C LYS A 400 10.87 6.59 18.18
N GLY A 401 11.43 6.84 17.00
CA GLY A 401 12.89 6.90 16.81
C GLY A 401 13.25 7.06 15.34
N LYS A 402 13.33 8.31 14.85
CA LYS A 402 13.63 8.64 13.44
C LYS A 402 14.90 7.95 12.95
N LYS A 403 15.89 7.75 13.82
CA LYS A 403 17.18 7.12 13.50
C LYS A 403 17.05 5.66 13.09
N LEU A 404 16.25 4.88 13.83
CA LEU A 404 16.02 3.48 13.49
C LEU A 404 14.91 3.34 12.44
N SER A 405 13.77 3.99 12.61
CA SER A 405 12.60 3.74 11.75
C SER A 405 12.63 4.44 10.38
N ILE A 406 13.46 5.48 10.22
CA ILE A 406 13.55 6.26 8.98
C ILE A 406 14.97 6.23 8.43
N LYS A 407 15.98 6.62 9.21
CA LYS A 407 17.36 6.76 8.70
C LYS A 407 17.99 5.42 8.32
N LEU A 408 17.81 4.35 9.12
CA LEU A 408 18.38 3.03 8.79
C LEU A 408 17.80 2.43 7.49
N PRO A 409 16.47 2.37 7.26
CA PRO A 409 15.95 1.92 5.98
C PRO A 409 16.30 2.86 4.82
N ALA A 410 16.34 4.18 5.05
CA ALA A 410 16.79 5.14 4.05
C ALA A 410 18.25 4.91 3.66
N TRP A 411 19.13 4.59 4.62
CA TRP A 411 20.52 4.23 4.39
C TRP A 411 20.63 2.99 3.51
N CYS A 412 19.86 1.93 3.81
CA CYS A 412 19.86 0.69 3.04
C CYS A 412 19.40 0.91 1.59
N ILE A 413 18.34 1.71 1.39
CA ILE A 413 17.84 2.04 0.06
C ILE A 413 18.84 2.93 -0.69
N LEU A 414 19.46 3.92 -0.02
CA LEU A 414 20.48 4.76 -0.62
C LEU A 414 21.66 3.92 -1.13
N HIS A 415 22.13 2.98 -0.31
CA HIS A 415 23.20 2.06 -0.68
C HIS A 415 22.82 1.22 -1.92
N CYS A 416 21.57 0.74 -2.00
CA CYS A 416 21.04 0.08 -3.19
C CYS A 416 21.00 0.99 -4.42
N LEU A 417 20.58 2.26 -4.28
CA LEU A 417 20.54 3.21 -5.38
C LEU A 417 21.93 3.52 -5.94
N ILE A 418 22.91 3.78 -5.07
CA ILE A 418 24.31 4.00 -5.45
C ILE A 418 24.84 2.79 -6.22
N ARG A 419 24.65 1.60 -5.65
CA ARG A 419 25.09 0.34 -6.27
C ARG A 419 24.46 0.14 -7.65
N SER A 420 23.16 0.37 -7.76
CA SER A 420 22.39 0.21 -9.00
C SER A 420 22.82 1.21 -10.08
N ALA A 421 23.15 2.45 -9.68
CA ALA A 421 23.65 3.49 -10.57
C ALA A 421 25.06 3.17 -11.09
N LYS A 422 25.96 2.66 -10.22
CA LYS A 422 27.32 2.24 -10.59
C LYS A 422 27.34 1.08 -11.59
N HIS A 423 26.43 0.12 -11.47
CA HIS A 423 26.37 -1.06 -12.35
C HIS A 423 25.61 -0.82 -13.66
N ASP A 424 25.17 0.42 -13.92
CA ASP A 424 24.32 0.77 -15.06
C ASP A 424 23.12 -0.18 -15.28
N SER A 425 22.54 -0.65 -14.17
CA SER A 425 21.38 -1.55 -14.22
C SER A 425 20.14 -0.82 -14.76
N HIS A 426 19.29 -1.50 -15.51
CA HIS A 426 18.00 -0.97 -15.98
C HIS A 426 17.00 -0.76 -14.83
N GLY A 427 17.10 -1.54 -13.75
CA GLY A 427 16.23 -1.55 -12.59
C GLY A 427 16.92 -1.15 -11.29
N LEU A 428 16.43 -1.68 -10.17
CA LEU A 428 17.10 -1.64 -8.86
C LEU A 428 17.76 -2.99 -8.58
N LEU A 429 19.06 -2.97 -8.31
CA LEU A 429 19.83 -4.16 -7.94
C LEU A 429 19.64 -4.43 -6.45
N ILE A 430 18.75 -5.36 -6.13
CA ILE A 430 18.37 -5.72 -4.77
C ILE A 430 19.41 -6.69 -4.18
N SER A 431 19.82 -7.70 -4.94
CA SER A 431 20.92 -8.61 -4.61
C SER A 431 21.78 -8.87 -5.83
N ASP A 432 22.94 -9.49 -5.63
CA ASP A 432 23.97 -9.71 -6.67
C ASP A 432 23.40 -10.29 -7.97
N ASP A 433 22.32 -11.09 -7.89
CA ASP A 433 21.66 -11.72 -9.03
C ASP A 433 20.17 -11.31 -9.25
N VAL A 434 19.63 -10.31 -8.52
CA VAL A 434 18.21 -9.93 -8.63
C VAL A 434 18.05 -8.45 -8.96
N GLU A 435 17.67 -8.19 -10.21
CA GLU A 435 17.34 -6.87 -10.72
C GLU A 435 15.82 -6.67 -10.79
N VAL A 436 15.35 -5.62 -10.12
CA VAL A 436 13.94 -5.23 -10.14
C VAL A 436 13.71 -4.17 -11.20
N THR A 437 13.14 -4.60 -12.32
CA THR A 437 12.76 -3.73 -13.43
C THR A 437 11.24 -3.54 -13.51
N ASN A 438 10.80 -2.54 -14.26
CA ASN A 438 9.36 -2.30 -14.56
C ASN A 438 8.65 -3.51 -15.20
N PHE A 439 9.40 -4.48 -15.73
CA PHE A 439 8.86 -5.69 -16.36
C PHE A 439 8.68 -6.86 -15.38
N ASN A 440 9.47 -6.90 -14.30
CA ASN A 440 9.44 -7.99 -13.31
C ASN A 440 8.59 -7.70 -12.06
N TRP A 441 7.90 -6.56 -12.08
CA TRP A 441 7.28 -5.93 -10.92
C TRP A 441 5.79 -6.28 -10.72
N PRO A 442 5.30 -6.41 -9.46
CA PRO A 442 3.87 -6.46 -9.18
C PRO A 442 3.18 -5.14 -9.53
N LYS A 443 2.21 -5.18 -10.46
CA LYS A 443 1.40 -4.03 -10.92
C LYS A 443 0.37 -3.54 -9.88
N ASP A 444 0.75 -3.50 -8.62
CA ASP A 444 -0.07 -2.96 -7.54
C ASP A 444 0.23 -1.46 -7.39
N LYS A 445 -0.81 -0.64 -7.22
CA LYS A 445 -0.72 0.83 -7.17
C LYS A 445 0.14 1.32 -6.01
N VAL A 446 0.15 0.61 -4.87
CA VAL A 446 0.96 0.96 -3.69
C VAL A 446 2.46 0.86 -4.01
N PHE A 447 2.78 -0.12 -4.82
CA PHE A 447 4.12 -0.51 -5.19
C PHE A 447 4.66 0.42 -6.30
N ASP A 448 3.85 0.73 -7.32
CA ASP A 448 4.17 1.77 -8.30
C ASP A 448 4.42 3.15 -7.65
N TRP A 449 3.63 3.50 -6.63
CA TRP A 449 3.79 4.74 -5.87
C TRP A 449 5.12 4.82 -5.11
N MET A 450 5.66 3.69 -4.64
CA MET A 450 6.91 3.63 -3.90
C MET A 450 8.14 3.52 -4.81
N LEU A 451 8.11 2.62 -5.80
CA LEU A 451 9.28 2.35 -6.64
C LEU A 451 9.51 3.34 -7.76
N GLY A 452 8.44 3.91 -8.33
CA GLY A 452 8.58 4.92 -9.39
C GLY A 452 9.50 6.06 -8.97
N PRO A 453 9.29 6.68 -7.79
CA PRO A 453 10.20 7.68 -7.24
C PRO A 453 11.63 7.16 -7.04
N LEU A 454 11.83 5.93 -6.55
CA LEU A 454 13.17 5.37 -6.32
C LEU A 454 13.96 5.19 -7.62
N LEU A 455 13.31 4.77 -8.71
CA LEU A 455 13.95 4.71 -10.04
C LEU A 455 14.37 6.10 -10.53
N VAL A 456 13.53 7.12 -10.30
CA VAL A 456 13.88 8.51 -10.63
C VAL A 456 15.08 8.98 -9.80
N LEU A 457 15.13 8.66 -8.50
CA LEU A 457 16.28 8.98 -7.65
C LEU A 457 17.54 8.26 -8.13
N LYS A 458 17.44 6.98 -8.55
CA LYS A 458 18.57 6.24 -9.15
C LYS A 458 19.14 6.97 -10.36
N GLU A 459 18.28 7.39 -11.30
CA GLU A 459 18.72 8.11 -12.49
C GLU A 459 19.33 9.49 -12.17
N GLN A 460 18.83 10.17 -11.12
CA GLN A 460 19.43 11.40 -10.64
C GLN A 460 20.82 11.15 -10.03
N MET A 461 20.97 10.11 -9.22
CA MET A 461 22.25 9.73 -8.62
C MET A 461 23.28 9.32 -9.68
N LYS A 462 22.84 8.58 -10.71
CA LYS A 462 23.70 8.20 -11.84
C LYS A 462 24.29 9.42 -12.54
N LYS A 463 23.48 10.46 -12.78
CA LYS A 463 23.94 11.71 -13.43
C LYS A 463 24.89 12.55 -12.58
N LEU A 464 24.87 12.36 -11.26
CA LEU A 464 25.69 13.14 -10.34
C LEU A 464 27.13 12.62 -10.21
N GLU A 465 27.43 11.43 -10.74
CA GLU A 465 28.77 10.81 -10.76
C GLU A 465 29.51 11.01 -9.43
N LEU A 466 29.12 10.23 -8.41
CA LEU A 466 29.68 10.31 -7.07
C LEU A 466 31.08 9.70 -7.01
N THR A 467 32.01 10.36 -6.31
CA THR A 467 33.30 9.76 -5.93
C THR A 467 33.14 8.85 -4.71
N GLU A 468 34.08 7.93 -4.47
CA GLU A 468 34.02 7.02 -3.32
C GLU A 468 33.97 7.76 -1.97
N ASP A 469 34.72 8.86 -1.86
CA ASP A 469 34.72 9.72 -0.68
C ASP A 469 33.37 10.44 -0.48
N GLU A 470 32.77 10.93 -1.57
CA GLU A 470 31.43 11.53 -1.54
C GLU A 470 30.37 10.51 -1.12
N GLU A 471 30.46 9.25 -1.60
CA GLU A 471 29.52 8.19 -1.22
C GLU A 471 29.62 7.81 0.26
N LEU A 472 30.82 7.61 0.77
CA LEU A 472 31.04 7.30 2.20
C LEU A 472 30.55 8.45 3.09
N CYS A 473 30.87 9.69 2.70
CA CYS A 473 30.38 10.87 3.42
C CYS A 473 28.84 10.94 3.36
N LEU A 474 28.24 10.73 2.19
CA LEU A 474 26.79 10.75 1.98
C LEU A 474 26.07 9.71 2.84
N GLN A 475 26.59 8.48 2.89
CA GLN A 475 26.05 7.41 3.72
C GLN A 475 26.11 7.76 5.22
N LYS A 476 27.23 8.34 5.68
CA LYS A 476 27.37 8.79 7.07
C LYS A 476 26.42 9.95 7.40
N LEU A 477 26.21 10.88 6.47
CA LEU A 477 25.34 12.04 6.64
C LEU A 477 23.86 11.66 6.81
N VAL A 478 23.39 10.60 6.13
CA VAL A 478 22.02 10.09 6.32
C VAL A 478 21.75 9.71 7.78
N MET A 479 22.74 9.11 8.44
CA MET A 479 22.61 8.65 9.84
C MET A 479 22.81 9.78 10.85
N THR A 480 23.78 10.67 10.60
CA THR A 480 24.23 11.67 11.57
C THR A 480 23.41 12.95 11.55
N ASN A 481 23.18 13.56 10.39
CA ASN A 481 22.49 14.85 10.29
C ASN A 481 20.97 14.75 10.40
N ALA A 482 20.32 15.85 10.80
CA ALA A 482 18.85 15.93 10.82
C ALA A 482 18.27 15.74 9.40
N ASN A 483 18.91 16.34 8.39
CA ASN A 483 18.54 16.28 6.97
C ASN A 483 17.12 16.82 6.70
N GLU A 484 16.63 17.71 7.56
CA GLU A 484 15.31 18.31 7.45
C GLU A 484 15.36 19.56 6.57
N LYS A 485 16.42 20.36 6.66
CA LYS A 485 16.59 21.63 5.93
C LYS A 485 17.88 21.69 5.12
N PRO A 486 17.93 22.51 4.05
CA PRO A 486 19.15 22.81 3.30
C PRO A 486 20.35 23.19 4.19
N SER A 487 20.08 24.01 5.21
CA SER A 487 21.08 24.51 6.16
C SER A 487 21.74 23.43 7.02
N ASP A 488 21.14 22.24 7.15
CA ASP A 488 21.70 21.15 7.96
C ASP A 488 23.04 20.63 7.40
N TRP A 489 23.41 21.06 6.19
CA TRP A 489 24.62 20.66 5.48
C TRP A 489 25.67 21.78 5.38
N ASP A 490 25.41 22.95 5.97
CA ASP A 490 26.31 24.10 5.86
C ASP A 490 27.64 23.84 6.59
N ASP A 491 27.60 23.17 7.75
CA ASP A 491 28.76 22.90 8.61
C ASP A 491 29.26 21.43 8.54
N CYS A 492 28.70 20.60 7.67
CA CYS A 492 28.93 19.16 7.71
C CYS A 492 30.17 18.67 6.93
N GLY A 493 30.93 19.59 6.34
CA GLY A 493 32.21 19.29 5.67
C GLY A 493 32.09 18.34 4.48
N PHE A 494 30.98 18.37 3.73
CA PHE A 494 30.80 17.51 2.56
C PHE A 494 31.89 17.78 1.51
N PRO A 495 32.57 16.75 0.97
CA PRO A 495 33.79 16.91 0.18
C PRO A 495 33.60 17.56 -1.19
N SER A 496 32.36 17.73 -1.66
CA SER A 496 32.07 18.32 -2.97
C SER A 496 32.18 19.84 -2.96
N SER A 497 32.96 20.40 -3.88
CA SER A 497 33.11 21.85 -4.09
C SER A 497 31.95 22.47 -4.88
N ASP A 498 31.11 21.66 -5.51
CA ASP A 498 29.93 22.11 -6.25
C ASP A 498 28.69 22.22 -5.33
N GLY A 499 28.30 23.46 -5.07
CA GLY A 499 27.10 23.76 -4.27
C GLY A 499 25.81 23.21 -4.88
N VAL A 500 25.72 23.09 -6.21
CA VAL A 500 24.55 22.54 -6.91
C VAL A 500 24.47 21.03 -6.71
N LYS A 501 25.57 20.30 -6.94
CA LYS A 501 25.65 18.85 -6.66
C LYS A 501 25.29 18.54 -5.20
N ARG A 502 25.84 19.31 -4.26
CA ARG A 502 25.53 19.18 -2.82
C ARG A 502 24.03 19.37 -2.55
N ALA A 503 23.42 20.42 -3.08
CA ALA A 503 21.98 20.67 -2.92
C ALA A 503 21.11 19.56 -3.54
N GLN A 504 21.51 19.02 -4.69
CA GLN A 504 20.81 17.91 -5.34
C GLN A 504 20.87 16.62 -4.51
N LEU A 505 22.04 16.27 -3.95
CA LEU A 505 22.20 15.11 -3.08
C LEU A 505 21.38 15.23 -1.80
N GLN A 506 21.36 16.42 -1.21
CA GLN A 506 20.54 16.71 -0.05
C GLN A 506 19.03 16.57 -0.36
N ALA A 507 18.60 17.05 -1.53
CA ALA A 507 17.22 16.87 -1.99
C ALA A 507 16.87 15.40 -2.25
N ILE A 508 17.82 14.57 -2.68
CA ILE A 508 17.65 13.11 -2.82
C ILE A 508 17.45 12.48 -1.44
N ILE A 509 18.29 12.79 -0.46
CA ILE A 509 18.17 12.24 0.91
C ILE A 509 16.84 12.63 1.56
N ARG A 510 16.44 13.90 1.47
CA ARG A 510 15.14 14.37 1.99
C ARG A 510 13.96 13.61 1.37
N ARG A 511 13.96 13.45 0.04
CA ARG A 511 12.90 12.68 -0.65
C ARG A 511 12.90 11.22 -0.22
N LEU A 512 14.07 10.61 -0.08
CA LEU A 512 14.21 9.23 0.36
C LEU A 512 13.70 9.02 1.79
N GLN A 513 14.08 9.91 2.72
CA GLN A 513 13.57 9.88 4.09
C GLN A 513 12.05 10.09 4.13
N GLY A 514 11.49 10.97 3.29
CA GLY A 514 10.05 11.13 3.15
C GLY A 514 9.32 9.87 2.66
N ILE A 515 9.90 9.17 1.67
CA ILE A 515 9.37 7.88 1.19
C ILE A 515 9.36 6.86 2.34
N VAL A 516 10.49 6.71 3.04
CA VAL A 516 10.61 5.78 4.17
C VAL A 516 9.72 6.17 5.35
N ALA A 517 9.57 7.46 5.64
CA ALA A 517 8.67 7.95 6.67
C ALA A 517 7.23 7.49 6.41
N ASN A 518 6.77 7.58 5.16
CA ASN A 518 5.46 7.06 4.78
C ASN A 518 5.38 5.53 4.88
N MET A 519 6.42 4.80 4.51
CA MET A 519 6.48 3.34 4.70
C MET A 519 6.42 2.95 6.19
N SER A 520 7.10 3.71 7.05
CA SER A 520 7.16 3.46 8.50
C SER A 520 5.81 3.59 9.21
N ARG A 521 4.86 4.31 8.59
CA ARG A 521 3.48 4.48 9.07
C ARG A 521 2.58 3.30 8.76
N ILE A 522 2.99 2.39 7.87
CA ILE A 522 2.23 1.19 7.54
C ILE A 522 2.31 0.23 8.75
N PRO A 523 1.18 -0.21 9.34
CA PRO A 523 1.20 -1.03 10.56
C PRO A 523 2.01 -2.32 10.42
N SER A 524 1.86 -3.02 9.29
CA SER A 524 2.61 -4.25 9.00
C SER A 524 4.12 -4.01 8.89
N PHE A 525 4.54 -2.90 8.28
CA PHE A 525 5.95 -2.51 8.23
C PHE A 525 6.48 -2.22 9.64
N ARG A 526 5.76 -1.39 10.40
CA ARG A 526 6.14 -1.03 11.77
C ARG A 526 6.30 -2.25 12.66
N ARG A 527 5.37 -3.21 12.59
CA ARG A 527 5.41 -4.44 13.38
C ARG A 527 6.63 -5.29 13.04
N ARG A 528 6.87 -5.53 11.74
CA ARG A 528 8.05 -6.29 11.27
C ARG A 528 9.36 -5.59 11.65
N PHE A 529 9.41 -4.27 11.51
CA PHE A 529 10.59 -3.49 11.87
C PHE A 529 10.84 -3.50 13.39
N MET A 530 9.78 -3.47 14.21
CA MET A 530 9.90 -3.58 15.67
C MET A 530 10.41 -4.95 16.10
N SER A 531 9.99 -6.02 15.43
CA SER A 531 10.56 -7.36 15.64
C SER A 531 12.05 -7.40 15.29
N LEU A 532 12.45 -6.77 14.19
CA LEU A 532 13.86 -6.65 13.79
C LEU A 532 14.68 -5.85 14.82
N ALA A 533 14.17 -4.71 15.28
CA ALA A 533 14.84 -3.88 16.28
C ALA A 533 15.05 -4.64 17.60
N ARG A 534 14.06 -5.42 18.03
CA ARG A 534 14.16 -6.29 19.21
C ARG A 534 15.22 -7.38 19.03
N ALA A 535 15.31 -7.98 17.84
CA ALA A 535 16.33 -8.99 17.53
C ALA A 535 17.74 -8.37 17.54
N LEU A 536 17.93 -7.22 16.88
CA LEU A 536 19.20 -6.47 16.91
C LEU A 536 19.63 -6.12 18.33
N TYR A 537 18.69 -5.70 19.19
CA TYR A 537 18.98 -5.36 20.59
C TYR A 537 19.50 -6.54 21.39
N LEU A 538 18.85 -7.71 21.29
CA LEU A 538 19.29 -8.91 22.01
C LEU A 538 20.63 -9.41 21.50
N GLU A 539 20.83 -9.43 20.18
CA GLU A 539 22.08 -9.89 19.58
C GLU A 539 23.25 -8.97 19.95
N ALA A 540 23.04 -7.66 20.01
CA ALA A 540 24.05 -6.70 20.45
C ALA A 540 24.43 -6.88 21.93
N ILE A 541 23.48 -7.28 22.80
CA ILE A 541 23.76 -7.64 24.20
C ILE A 541 24.56 -8.94 24.26
N ASP A 542 24.12 -9.98 23.53
CA ASP A 542 24.77 -11.29 23.52
C ASP A 542 26.19 -11.21 22.95
N ALA A 543 26.43 -10.34 21.96
CA ALA A 543 27.73 -10.04 21.39
C ALA A 543 28.60 -9.10 22.27
N GLY A 544 28.09 -8.62 23.40
CA GLY A 544 28.79 -7.69 24.29
C GLY A 544 29.06 -6.30 23.69
N THR A 545 28.35 -5.95 22.61
CA THR A 545 28.51 -4.66 21.91
C THR A 545 27.82 -3.52 22.66
N ILE A 546 26.80 -3.81 23.48
CA ILE A 546 26.08 -2.83 24.29
C ILE A 546 25.81 -3.37 25.71
N ASP A 547 25.83 -2.49 26.71
CA ASP A 547 25.33 -2.79 28.07
C ASP A 547 23.83 -2.45 28.11
N GLY A 548 22.99 -3.45 27.86
CA GLY A 548 21.55 -3.26 27.75
C GLY A 548 20.86 -2.99 29.09
N SER A 549 19.84 -2.13 29.10
CA SER A 549 18.97 -1.97 30.26
C SER A 549 18.27 -3.28 30.60
N ARG A 550 18.55 -3.84 31.80
CA ARG A 550 17.91 -5.06 32.33
C ARG A 550 16.38 -5.02 32.26
N LYS A 551 15.77 -3.83 32.37
CA LYS A 551 14.31 -3.67 32.27
C LYS A 551 13.83 -3.87 30.82
N VAL A 552 14.53 -3.27 29.86
CA VAL A 552 14.19 -3.37 28.43
C VAL A 552 14.46 -4.78 27.94
N GLU A 553 15.60 -5.37 28.31
CA GLU A 553 15.96 -6.75 27.97
C GLU A 553 14.89 -7.75 28.42
N ARG A 554 14.41 -7.66 29.67
CA ARG A 554 13.32 -8.52 30.16
C ARG A 554 12.03 -8.34 29.38
N LYS A 555 11.67 -7.09 29.06
CA LYS A 555 10.48 -6.78 28.24
C LYS A 555 10.61 -7.40 26.85
N VAL A 556 11.76 -7.23 26.20
CA VAL A 556 12.02 -7.79 24.86
C VAL A 556 11.99 -9.31 24.87
N LYS A 557 12.60 -9.96 25.87
CA LYS A 557 12.55 -11.41 26.03
C LYS A 557 11.13 -11.92 26.25
N ALA A 558 10.30 -11.21 27.03
CA ALA A 558 8.90 -11.55 27.23
C ALA A 558 8.05 -11.36 25.96
N ASP A 559 8.26 -10.27 25.24
CA ASP A 559 7.56 -9.97 23.98
C ASP A 559 7.89 -11.02 22.91
N ILE A 560 9.17 -11.38 22.75
CA ILE A 560 9.62 -12.43 21.81
C ILE A 560 9.13 -13.80 22.26
N ALA A 561 9.14 -14.11 23.56
CA ALA A 561 8.58 -15.37 24.07
C ALA A 561 7.08 -15.47 23.78
N SER A 562 6.33 -14.37 23.89
CA SER A 562 4.92 -14.30 23.49
C SER A 562 4.76 -14.49 21.98
N GLU A 563 5.57 -13.84 21.15
CA GLU A 563 5.55 -14.03 19.70
C GLU A 563 5.93 -15.47 19.29
N LYS A 564 6.90 -16.08 19.98
CA LYS A 564 7.33 -17.47 19.77
C LYS A 564 6.34 -18.49 20.29
N LEU A 565 5.65 -18.24 21.40
CA LEU A 565 4.53 -19.10 21.84
C LEU A 565 3.43 -19.05 20.79
N GLN A 566 3.12 -17.84 20.31
CA GLN A 566 2.15 -17.66 19.26
C GLN A 566 2.59 -18.31 17.92
N SER A 567 3.89 -18.50 17.65
CA SER A 567 4.38 -19.19 16.45
C SER A 567 4.68 -20.69 16.64
N ARG A 568 4.88 -21.19 17.86
CA ARG A 568 5.15 -22.62 18.15
C ARG A 568 3.91 -23.49 18.06
N ASP A 569 2.71 -22.95 18.29
CA ASP A 569 1.44 -23.63 17.97
C ASP A 569 1.28 -23.89 16.45
N VAL A 570 2.17 -23.36 15.60
CA VAL A 570 2.25 -23.65 14.16
C VAL A 570 3.28 -24.75 13.85
N GLY A 571 4.15 -25.12 14.80
CA GLY A 571 5.33 -25.95 14.57
C GLY A 571 5.25 -27.43 14.97
N ASP A 572 4.38 -27.78 15.93
CA ASP A 572 4.28 -29.16 16.45
C ASP A 572 3.39 -30.08 15.60
N THR A 573 3.47 -29.95 14.27
CA THR A 573 3.00 -30.98 13.32
C THR A 573 4.10 -31.45 12.37
N LYS A 574 5.33 -31.66 12.90
CA LYS A 574 6.25 -32.62 12.31
C LYS A 574 6.53 -33.71 13.31
N GLY A 575 5.78 -34.81 13.15
CA GLY A 575 5.91 -36.01 13.93
C GLY A 575 7.33 -36.57 13.89
N SER A 576 7.80 -36.92 15.09
CA SER A 576 8.91 -37.82 15.39
C SER A 576 9.08 -38.95 14.38
N SER A 577 10.26 -39.05 13.77
CA SER A 577 10.80 -40.31 13.27
C SER A 577 12.29 -40.40 13.55
N ASN A 578 12.62 -41.24 14.54
CA ASN A 578 13.83 -42.00 14.84
C ASN A 578 15.19 -41.55 14.29
N GLY A 579 16.15 -41.57 15.20
CA GLY A 579 17.53 -41.20 14.94
C GLY A 579 18.32 -42.21 14.12
N THR A 580 19.36 -41.66 13.50
CA THR A 580 20.67 -42.30 13.43
C THR A 580 21.72 -41.19 13.34
N SER A 581 22.65 -41.24 14.28
CA SER A 581 23.91 -40.50 14.31
C SER A 581 24.77 -40.80 13.10
N VAL A 582 25.33 -39.79 12.41
CA VAL A 582 26.65 -39.86 11.77
C VAL A 582 27.30 -38.47 11.81
N ASP A 583 28.59 -38.49 12.14
CA ASP A 583 29.53 -37.40 12.42
C ASP A 583 29.73 -36.30 11.37
N VAL A 584 30.00 -35.11 11.90
CA VAL A 584 31.13 -34.19 11.63
C VAL A 584 31.98 -34.45 10.37
N ASP A 585 32.08 -33.44 9.49
CA ASP A 585 33.37 -32.80 9.20
C ASP A 585 33.24 -31.45 8.47
N MET A 586 34.07 -30.50 8.94
CA MET A 586 34.36 -29.18 8.39
C MET A 586 35.31 -29.30 7.19
N VAL A 587 35.05 -28.54 6.11
CA VAL A 587 36.04 -27.69 5.42
C VAL A 587 35.34 -26.43 4.91
#